data_AF-A0A8T4NBW9-F1
#
_entry.id   AF-A0A8T4NBW9-F1
#
_cell.length_a   1.000
_cell.length_b   1.000
_cell.length_c   1.000
_cell.angle_alpha   90.00
_cell.angle_beta   90.00
_cell.angle_gamma   90.00
#
_symmetry.space_group_name_H-M   'P 1'
#
loop_
_entity.id
_entity.type
_entity.pdbx_description
1 polymer ?
#
loop_
_entity_poly.entity_id
_entity_poly.type
_entity_poly.pdbx_seq_one_letter_code
_entity_poly.pdbx_strand_id
1 'polypeptide(L)'
;MAKIKLSDVIFWLIIIAIVAIAIWKLFGSPTDTSSIIAIALFVAGSELIIWKYVFNLEKKTAVSFTKLKYEINKRFDTLENLIKQK
;
A
#
# COMPACT_ATOMS: atom_id res chain seq x y z
N MET A 1 -5.06 20.93 -5.69
CA MET A 1 -5.46 19.84 -6.62
C MET A 1 -4.84 18.54 -6.12
N ALA A 2 -5.65 17.60 -5.65
CA ALA A 2 -5.15 16.31 -5.19
C ALA A 2 -4.50 15.56 -6.37
N LYS A 3 -3.21 15.20 -6.25
CA LYS A 3 -2.57 14.28 -7.19
C LYS A 3 -3.18 12.90 -6.99
N ILE A 4 -4.17 12.56 -7.81
CA ILE A 4 -4.76 11.23 -7.83
C ILE A 4 -3.62 10.26 -8.17
N LYS A 5 -3.31 9.35 -7.25
CA LYS A 5 -2.28 8.33 -7.49
C LYS A 5 -2.90 7.26 -8.37
N LEU A 6 -2.10 6.70 -9.27
CA LEU A 6 -2.53 5.60 -10.15
C LEU A 6 -3.10 4.41 -9.35
N SER A 7 -2.60 4.19 -8.11
CA SER A 7 -3.15 3.20 -7.18
C SER A 7 -4.62 3.44 -6.86
N ASP A 8 -5.01 4.71 -6.70
CA ASP A 8 -6.35 5.08 -6.30
C ASP A 8 -7.30 4.88 -7.49
N VAL A 9 -6.84 5.20 -8.70
CA VAL A 9 -7.58 4.92 -9.95
C VAL A 9 -7.82 3.42 -10.13
N ILE A 10 -6.79 2.58 -9.94
CA ILE A 10 -6.91 1.13 -10.05
C ILE A 10 -7.87 0.57 -8.99
N PHE A 11 -7.80 1.08 -7.76
CA PHE A 11 -8.70 0.69 -6.68
C PHE A 11 -10.17 1.00 -7.01
N TRP A 12 -10.47 2.21 -7.47
CA TRP A 12 -11.81 2.60 -7.89
C TRP A 12 -12.31 1.79 -9.10
N LEU A 13 -11.43 1.46 -10.05
CA LEU A 13 -11.78 0.63 -11.20
C LEU A 13 -12.18 -0.80 -10.78
N ILE A 14 -11.48 -1.38 -9.81
CA ILE A 14 -11.83 -2.69 -9.24
C ILE A 14 -13.18 -2.64 -8.51
N ILE A 15 -13.45 -1.59 -7.73
CA ILE A 15 -14.74 -1.41 -7.05
C ILE A 15 -15.88 -1.31 -8.06
N ILE A 16 -15.72 -0.50 -9.11
CA ILE A 16 -16.74 -0.33 -10.15
C ILE A 16 -17.00 -1.67 -10.86
N ALA A 17 -15.95 -2.43 -11.18
CA ALA A 17 -16.09 -3.74 -11.80
C ALA A 17 -16.91 -4.72 -10.92
N ILE A 18 -16.69 -4.72 -9.61
CA ILE A 18 -17.44 -5.59 -8.68
C ILE A 18 -18.89 -5.15 -8.55
N VAL A 19 -19.14 -3.85 -8.39
CA VAL A 19 -20.50 -3.30 -8.32
C VAL A 19 -21.26 -3.57 -9.62
N ALA A 20 -20.62 -3.43 -10.77
CA ALA A 20 -21.21 -3.76 -12.06
C ALA A 20 -21.56 -5.25 -12.17
N ILE A 21 -20.70 -6.16 -11.71
CA ILE A 21 -20.98 -7.61 -11.68
C ILE A 21 -22.12 -7.94 -10.70
N ALA A 22 -22.17 -7.27 -9.54
CA ALA A 22 -23.23 -7.46 -8.56
C ALA A 22 -24.59 -6.96 -9.07
N ILE A 23 -24.61 -5.81 -9.75
CA ILE A 23 -25.80 -5.29 -10.44
C ILE A 23 -26.19 -6.25 -11.56
N TRP A 24 -25.24 -6.76 -12.34
CA TRP A 24 -25.50 -7.75 -13.39
C TRP A 24 -26.12 -9.05 -12.84
N LYS A 25 -25.67 -9.50 -11.66
CA LYS A 25 -26.27 -10.63 -10.92
C LYS A 25 -27.74 -10.40 -10.58
N LEU A 26 -28.12 -9.17 -10.24
CA LEU A 26 -29.48 -8.84 -9.82
C LEU A 26 -30.49 -8.80 -10.98
N PHE A 27 -30.06 -8.44 -12.19
CA PHE A 27 -30.97 -8.21 -13.33
C PHE A 27 -31.04 -9.37 -14.34
N GLY A 28 -30.15 -10.36 -14.30
CA GLY A 28 -30.30 -11.55 -15.16
C GLY A 28 -29.09 -12.46 -15.27
N SER A 29 -29.14 -13.57 -14.53
CA SER A 29 -28.47 -14.86 -14.80
C SER A 29 -26.99 -14.86 -15.23
N PRO A 30 -26.04 -14.27 -14.50
CA PRO A 30 -24.70 -14.84 -14.58
C PRO A 30 -24.76 -16.22 -13.94
N THR A 31 -24.07 -17.19 -14.53
CA THR A 31 -23.87 -18.51 -13.94
C THR A 31 -23.22 -18.37 -12.56
N ASP A 32 -23.49 -19.28 -11.64
CA ASP A 32 -22.90 -19.27 -10.29
C ASP A 32 -21.37 -19.16 -10.33
N THR A 33 -20.78 -19.76 -11.38
CA THR A 33 -19.36 -19.67 -11.73
C THR A 33 -18.85 -18.24 -11.84
N SER A 34 -19.58 -17.33 -12.49
CA SER A 34 -19.15 -15.94 -12.68
C SER A 34 -19.10 -15.15 -11.36
N SER A 35 -20.04 -15.39 -10.44
CA SER A 35 -20.04 -14.80 -9.09
C SER A 35 -18.84 -15.27 -8.27
N ILE A 36 -18.57 -16.58 -8.31
CA ILE A 36 -17.46 -17.18 -7.57
C ILE A 36 -16.13 -16.60 -8.07
N ILE A 37 -15.96 -16.49 -9.39
CA ILE A 37 -14.76 -15.88 -10.00
C ILE A 37 -14.63 -14.40 -9.57
N ALA A 38 -15.71 -13.63 -9.53
CA ALA A 38 -15.67 -12.23 -9.11
C ALA A 38 -15.30 -12.07 -7.63
N ILE A 39 -15.85 -12.91 -6.76
CA ILE A 39 -15.49 -12.93 -5.32
C ILE A 39 -14.02 -13.32 -5.15
N ALA A 40 -13.56 -14.36 -5.85
CA ALA A 40 -12.17 -14.79 -5.79
C ALA A 40 -11.20 -13.69 -6.27
N LEU A 41 -11.54 -13.00 -7.36
CA LEU A 41 -10.77 -11.85 -7.85
C LEU A 41 -10.77 -10.68 -6.87
N PHE A 42 -11.89 -10.42 -6.18
CA PHE A 42 -11.94 -9.39 -5.15
C PHE A 42 -11.05 -9.74 -3.96
N VAL A 43 -11.13 -10.95 -3.45
CA VAL A 43 -10.30 -11.41 -2.33
C VAL A 43 -8.82 -11.32 -2.71
N ALA A 44 -8.43 -11.92 -3.85
CA ALA A 44 -7.05 -11.88 -4.33
C ALA A 44 -6.54 -10.45 -4.60
N GLY A 45 -7.37 -9.60 -5.20
CA GLY A 45 -7.05 -8.20 -5.46
C GLY A 45 -6.89 -7.38 -4.17
N SER A 46 -7.79 -7.58 -3.20
CA SER A 46 -7.73 -6.90 -1.90
C SER A 46 -6.48 -7.31 -1.12
N GLU A 47 -6.14 -8.59 -1.13
CA GLU A 47 -4.97 -9.14 -0.47
C GLU A 47 -3.68 -8.57 -1.08
N LEU A 48 -3.56 -8.55 -2.41
CA LEU A 48 -2.40 -7.95 -3.09
C LEU A 48 -2.22 -6.46 -2.79
N ILE A 49 -3.32 -5.70 -2.68
CA ILE A 49 -3.26 -4.27 -2.34
C ILE A 49 -2.79 -4.07 -0.90
N ILE A 50 -3.29 -4.89 0.03
CA ILE A 50 -2.87 -4.88 1.43
C ILE A 50 -1.37 -5.21 1.53
N TRP A 51 -0.91 -6.28 0.88
CA TRP A 51 0.51 -6.62 0.84
C TRP A 51 1.36 -5.48 0.28
N LYS A 52 0.96 -4.89 -0.84
CA LYS A 52 1.68 -3.74 -1.43
C LYS A 52 1.74 -2.54 -0.48
N TYR A 53 0.70 -2.29 0.29
CA TYR A 53 0.68 -1.22 1.29
C TYR A 53 1.63 -1.52 2.45
N VAL A 54 1.57 -2.73 3.01
CA VAL A 54 2.44 -3.20 4.10
C VAL A 54 3.91 -3.14 3.67
N PHE A 55 4.27 -3.69 2.51
CA PHE A 55 5.64 -3.63 1.99
C PHE A 55 6.15 -2.20 1.81
N ASN A 56 5.30 -1.27 1.35
CA ASN A 56 5.69 0.13 1.21
C ASN A 56 5.92 0.80 2.58
N LEU A 57 5.13 0.44 3.60
CA LEU A 57 5.34 0.91 4.96
C LEU A 57 6.67 0.37 5.51
N GLU A 58 6.92 -0.93 5.40
CA GLU A 58 8.17 -1.54 5.86
C GLU A 58 9.40 -0.89 5.21
N LYS A 59 9.38 -0.69 3.89
CA LYS A 59 10.47 -0.02 3.18
C LYS A 59 10.71 1.40 3.70
N LYS A 60 9.65 2.17 3.92
CA LYS A 60 9.76 3.54 4.47
C LYS A 60 10.33 3.52 5.88
N THR A 61 9.85 2.59 6.71
CA THR A 61 10.33 2.38 8.08
C THR A 61 11.81 2.04 8.10
N ALA A 62 12.26 1.10 7.27
CA ALA A 62 13.67 0.74 7.14
C ALA A 62 14.55 1.93 6.72
N VAL A 63 14.13 2.71 5.72
CA VAL A 63 14.86 3.92 5.29
C VAL A 63 14.91 4.95 6.43
N SER A 64 13.83 5.10 7.19
CA SER A 64 13.77 6.02 8.34
C SER A 64 14.73 5.60 9.45
N PHE A 65 14.80 4.30 9.78
CA PHE A 65 15.75 3.76 10.76
C PHE A 65 17.21 3.96 10.33
N THR A 66 17.54 3.75 9.06
CA THR A 66 18.89 4.01 8.54
C THR A 66 19.28 5.48 8.67
N LYS A 67 18.36 6.41 8.35
CA LYS A 67 18.59 7.85 8.51
C LYS A 67 18.78 8.23 9.97
N LEU A 68 17.95 7.70 10.87
CA LEU A 68 18.08 7.92 12.31
C LEU A 68 19.44 7.44 12.83
N LYS A 69 19.89 6.25 12.44
CA LYS A 69 21.20 5.72 12.83
C LYS A 69 22.34 6.63 12.36
N TYR A 70 22.27 7.10 11.11
CA TYR A 70 23.25 8.05 10.58
C TYR A 70 23.25 9.37 11.36
N GLU A 71 22.08 9.92 11.66
CA GLU A 71 21.95 11.18 12.41
C GLU A 71 22.44 11.05 13.86
N ILE A 72 22.15 9.91 14.51
CA ILE A 72 22.66 9.59 15.85
C ILE A 72 24.18 9.52 15.84
N ASN A 73 24.78 8.78 14.91
CA ASN A 73 26.24 8.68 14.80
C ASN A 73 26.88 10.05 14.58
N LYS A 74 26.33 10.86 13.67
CA LYS A 74 26.83 12.22 13.42
C LYS A 74 26.79 13.10 14.68
N ARG A 75 25.73 12.99 15.49
CA ARG A 75 25.62 13.70 16.76
C ARG A 75 26.67 13.23 17.77
N PHE A 76 26.92 11.93 17.86
CA PHE A 76 27.99 11.38 18.71
C PHE A 76 29.38 11.88 18.28
N ASP A 77 29.69 11.85 16.99
CA ASP A 77 30.97 12.35 16.48
C ASP A 77 31.15 13.85 16.79
N THR A 78 30.07 14.63 16.68
CA THR A 78 30.08 16.06 17.01
C THR A 78 30.35 16.26 18.50
N LEU A 79 29.70 15.49 19.37
CA LEU A 79 29.92 15.54 20.82
C LEU A 79 31.35 15.14 21.18
N GLU A 80 31.90 14.11 20.56
CA GLU A 80 33.29 13.67 20.81
C GLU A 80 34.30 14.76 20.41
N ASN A 81 34.08 15.43 19.28
CA ASN A 81 34.93 16.53 18.85
C ASN A 81 34.83 17.75 19.77
N LEU A 82 33.64 18.06 20.31
CA LEU A 82 33.46 19.13 21.30
C LEU A 82 34.17 18.79 22.63
N ILE A 83 34.19 17.52 23.04
CA ILE A 83 34.91 17.08 24.24
C ILE A 83 36.42 17.17 24.03
N LYS A 84 36.93 16.82 22.83
CA LYS A 84 38.37 16.89 22.52
C LYS A 84 38.93 18.32 22.40
N GLN A 85 38.08 19.30 22.13
CA GLN A 85 38.48 20.72 22.04
C GLN A 85 38.52 21.45 23.39
N LYS A 86 38.08 20.80 24.47
CA LYS A 86 38.01 21.38 25.81
C LYS A 86 39.10 20.81 26.71
#